data_AF-A0A7Z9WG58-F1
#
_entry.id   AF-A0A7Z9WG58-F1
#
_cell.length_a   1.000
_cell.length_b   1.000
_cell.length_c   1.000
_cell.angle_alpha   90.00
_cell.angle_beta   90.00
_cell.angle_gamma   90.00
#
_symmetry.space_group_name_H-M   'P 1'
#
loop_
_entity.id
_entity.type
_entity.pdbx_description
1 polymer ?
#
loop_
_entity_poly.entity_id
_entity_poly.type
_entity_poly.pdbx_seq_one_letter_code
_entity_poly.pdbx_strand_id
1 'polypeptide(L)'
;MSRESLFNDIWRACDIMRRDDGTTGILEYMEQLSWMLFLKAFEAIESRYEAEATIYEKSYDRIFRNGFRWSEWTKKDTGEIMDFVNNHLFPYLRELSGTPEKTIIATIFREIPYNRMKSPL
;
A
#
# COMPACT_ATOMS: atom_id res chain seq x y z
N MET A 1 -9.46 -8.82 -17.59
CA MET A 1 -10.26 -8.15 -16.53
C MET A 1 -11.10 -7.09 -17.20
N SER A 2 -12.42 -7.11 -17.02
CA SER A 2 -13.31 -6.07 -17.58
C SER A 2 -13.41 -4.88 -16.62
N ARG A 3 -13.69 -3.68 -17.15
CA ARG A 3 -13.91 -2.47 -16.34
C ARG A 3 -15.01 -2.67 -15.28
N GLU A 4 -16.02 -3.44 -15.63
CA GLU A 4 -17.14 -3.80 -14.77
C GLU A 4 -16.71 -4.73 -13.63
N SER A 5 -15.89 -5.75 -13.91
CA SER A 5 -15.35 -6.64 -12.87
C SER A 5 -14.49 -5.87 -11.85
N LEU A 6 -13.64 -4.95 -12.31
CA LEU A 6 -12.82 -4.12 -11.44
C LEU A 6 -13.66 -3.22 -10.54
N PHE A 7 -14.71 -2.61 -11.09
CA PHE A 7 -15.62 -1.78 -10.32
C PHE A 7 -16.30 -2.58 -9.19
N ASN A 8 -16.77 -3.78 -9.50
CA ASN A 8 -17.41 -4.66 -8.52
C ASN A 8 -16.43 -5.10 -7.43
N ASP A 9 -15.17 -5.39 -7.77
CA ASP A 9 -14.14 -5.77 -6.79
C ASP A 9 -13.79 -4.60 -5.85
N ILE A 10 -13.65 -3.39 -6.40
CA ILE A 10 -13.44 -2.16 -5.61
C ILE A 10 -14.62 -1.93 -4.67
N TRP A 11 -15.84 -2.04 -5.20
CA TRP A 11 -17.04 -1.83 -4.40
C TRP A 11 -17.15 -2.86 -3.27
N ARG A 12 -16.83 -4.12 -3.55
CA ARG A 12 -16.80 -5.19 -2.55
C ARG A 12 -15.75 -4.93 -1.47
N ALA A 13 -14.57 -4.43 -1.83
CA ALA A 13 -13.55 -4.04 -0.86
C ALA A 13 -14.04 -2.90 0.05
N CYS A 14 -14.67 -1.86 -0.53
CA CYS A 14 -15.30 -0.79 0.23
C CYS A 14 -16.41 -1.30 1.17
N ASP A 15 -17.25 -2.22 0.71
CA ASP A 15 -18.34 -2.79 1.54
C ASP A 15 -17.79 -3.59 2.72
N ILE A 16 -16.69 -4.32 2.55
CA ILE A 16 -16.00 -5.01 3.64
C ILE A 16 -15.45 -4.00 4.64
N MET A 17 -14.73 -2.96 4.17
CA MET A 17 -14.13 -1.96 5.05
C MET A 17 -15.19 -1.13 5.80
N ARG A 18 -16.31 -0.78 5.18
CA ARG A 18 -17.38 -0.03 5.86
C ARG A 18 -17.93 -0.75 7.10
N ARG A 19 -17.83 -2.08 7.15
CA ARG A 19 -18.31 -2.90 8.27
C ARG A 19 -17.30 -3.02 9.42
N ASP A 20 -16.08 -2.48 9.27
CA ASP A 20 -15.05 -2.45 10.31
C ASP A 20 -15.30 -1.28 11.28
N ASP A 21 -15.17 -1.55 12.58
CA ASP A 21 -15.40 -0.59 13.67
C ASP A 21 -14.50 0.66 13.58
N GLY A 22 -13.37 0.56 12.87
CA GLY A 22 -12.43 1.65 12.65
C GLY A 22 -12.69 2.52 11.42
N THR A 23 -13.59 2.12 10.51
CA THR A 23 -13.84 2.81 9.23
C THR A 23 -15.32 2.93 8.86
N THR A 24 -16.14 3.37 9.82
CA THR A 24 -17.59 3.51 9.66
C THR A 24 -17.99 4.68 8.74
N GLY A 25 -17.14 5.69 8.59
CA GLY A 25 -17.31 6.84 7.72
C GLY A 25 -16.78 6.64 6.29
N ILE A 26 -17.45 7.25 5.31
CA ILE A 26 -17.03 7.19 3.90
C ILE A 26 -15.61 7.67 3.65
N LEU A 27 -15.20 8.74 4.33
CA LEU A 27 -13.86 9.28 4.19
C LEU A 27 -12.80 8.32 4.75
N GLU A 28 -13.15 7.55 5.78
CA GLU A 28 -12.20 6.68 6.50
C GLU A 28 -11.86 5.45 5.67
N TYR A 29 -12.84 4.71 5.14
CA TYR A 29 -12.52 3.56 4.29
C TYR A 29 -11.95 3.99 2.93
N MET A 30 -12.32 5.16 2.40
CA MET A 30 -11.72 5.68 1.16
C MET A 30 -10.24 6.04 1.38
N GLU A 31 -9.89 6.62 2.53
CA GLU A 31 -8.50 6.86 2.93
C GLU A 31 -7.73 5.53 3.01
N GLN A 32 -8.30 4.49 3.64
CA GLN A 32 -7.67 3.18 3.74
C GLN A 32 -7.45 2.53 2.37
N LEU A 33 -8.48 2.53 1.53
CA LEU A 33 -8.38 1.97 0.18
C LEU A 33 -7.36 2.73 -0.68
N SER A 34 -7.27 4.06 -0.52
CA SER A 34 -6.38 4.90 -1.33
C SER A 34 -4.91 4.55 -1.14
N TRP A 35 -4.43 4.41 0.10
CA TRP A 35 -3.03 4.08 0.34
C TRP A 35 -2.72 2.64 -0.08
N MET A 36 -3.67 1.71 0.09
CA MET A 36 -3.50 0.33 -0.35
C MET A 36 -3.36 0.23 -1.88
N LEU A 37 -4.25 0.90 -2.61
CA LEU A 37 -4.18 0.97 -4.06
C LEU A 37 -2.90 1.66 -4.54
N PHE A 38 -2.47 2.72 -3.85
CA PHE A 38 -1.20 3.37 -4.13
C PHE A 38 -0.04 2.37 -4.05
N LEU A 39 0.11 1.63 -2.94
CA LEU A 39 1.21 0.67 -2.78
C LEU A 39 1.16 -0.47 -3.80
N LYS A 40 -0.04 -0.99 -4.10
CA LYS A 40 -0.21 -2.05 -5.11
C LYS A 40 0.18 -1.59 -6.51
N ALA A 41 -0.27 -0.40 -6.90
CA ALA A 41 0.02 0.20 -8.20
C ALA A 41 1.50 0.58 -8.30
N PHE A 42 2.07 1.13 -7.23
CA PHE A 42 3.47 1.50 -7.15
C PHE A 42 4.39 0.28 -7.33
N GLU A 43 4.09 -0.84 -6.66
CA GLU A 43 4.84 -2.09 -6.87
C GLU A 43 4.79 -2.57 -8.33
N ALA A 44 3.64 -2.43 -9.00
CA ALA A 44 3.50 -2.82 -10.41
C ALA A 44 4.36 -1.93 -11.32
N ILE A 45 4.44 -0.63 -11.04
CA ILE A 45 5.30 0.31 -11.77
C ILE A 45 6.78 -0.01 -11.54
N GLU A 46 7.21 -0.19 -10.28
CA GLU A 46 8.59 -0.56 -9.94
C GLU A 46 9.01 -1.88 -10.61
N SER A 47 8.11 -2.86 -10.64
CA SER A 47 8.40 -4.16 -11.28
C SER A 47 8.54 -4.04 -12.79
N ARG A 48 7.80 -3.12 -13.43
CA ARG A 48 7.98 -2.83 -14.86
C ARG A 48 9.33 -2.16 -15.11
N TYR A 49 9.71 -1.17 -14.30
CA TYR A 49 11.01 -0.50 -14.44
C TYR A 49 12.19 -1.44 -14.17
N GLU A 50 12.08 -2.33 -13.19
CA GLU A 50 13.08 -3.36 -12.92
C GLU A 50 13.22 -4.34 -14.11
N ALA A 51 12.09 -4.75 -14.72
CA ALA A 51 12.11 -5.59 -15.91
C ALA A 51 12.75 -4.89 -17.11
N GLU A 52 12.42 -3.61 -17.35
CA GLU A 52 13.04 -2.80 -18.39
C GLU A 52 14.55 -2.65 -18.16
N ALA A 53 14.98 -2.34 -16.94
CA ALA A 53 16.39 -2.21 -16.59
C ALA A 53 17.15 -3.53 -16.80
N THR A 54 16.53 -4.67 -16.46
CA THR A 54 17.08 -6.01 -16.70
C THR A 54 17.32 -6.25 -18.20
N ILE A 55 16.39 -5.85 -19.06
CA ILE A 55 16.52 -5.98 -20.53
C ILE A 55 17.70 -5.14 -21.06
N TYR A 56 17.92 -3.95 -20.49
CA TYR A 56 19.00 -3.06 -20.89
C TYR A 56 20.31 -3.26 -20.12
N GLU A 57 20.43 -4.32 -19.32
CA GLU A 57 21.58 -4.62 -18.46
C GLU A 57 21.96 -3.45 -17.52
N LYS A 58 20.96 -2.70 -17.06
CA LYS A 58 21.12 -1.61 -16.10
C LYS A 58 20.68 -2.04 -14.71
N SER A 59 21.32 -1.49 -13.69
CA SER A 59 20.85 -1.61 -12.31
C SER A 59 19.64 -0.71 -12.08
N TYR A 60 18.57 -1.26 -11.48
CA TYR A 60 17.44 -0.49 -10.97
C TYR A 60 17.41 -0.61 -9.44
N ASP A 61 17.56 0.51 -8.74
CA ASP A 61 17.40 0.55 -7.29
C ASP A 61 15.93 0.87 -6.96
N ARG A 62 15.28 -0.07 -6.29
CA ARG A 62 13.87 0.07 -5.91
C ARG A 62 13.71 1.14 -4.84
N ILE A 63 12.60 1.86 -4.89
CA ILE A 63 12.26 2.84 -3.86
C ILE A 63 11.94 2.14 -2.54
N PHE A 64 11.18 1.03 -2.61
CA PHE A 64 10.88 0.21 -1.44
C PHE A 64 11.85 -0.97 -1.31
N ARG A 65 12.49 -1.07 -0.15
CA ARG A 65 13.38 -2.18 0.19
C ARG A 65 12.60 -3.49 0.34
N ASN A 66 13.31 -4.61 0.26
CA ASN A 66 12.75 -5.94 0.51
C ASN A 66 12.13 -6.00 1.92
N GLY A 67 11.03 -6.74 2.03
CA GLY A 67 10.15 -6.81 3.19
C GLY A 67 9.03 -5.76 3.19
N PHE A 68 9.14 -4.67 2.42
CA PHE A 68 8.16 -3.57 2.40
C PHE A 68 7.38 -3.49 1.08
N ARG A 69 7.65 -4.39 0.13
CA ARG A 69 6.90 -4.47 -1.12
C ARG A 69 5.53 -5.09 -0.85
N TRP A 70 4.50 -4.61 -1.53
CA TRP A 70 3.12 -5.06 -1.35
C TRP A 70 3.00 -6.60 -1.33
N SER A 71 3.58 -7.28 -2.30
CA SER A 71 3.53 -8.74 -2.45
C SER A 71 4.28 -9.54 -1.38
N GLU A 72 5.13 -8.90 -0.56
CA GLU A 72 5.93 -9.58 0.47
C GLU A 72 5.18 -9.64 1.80
N TRP A 73 4.59 -8.54 2.25
CA TRP A 73 3.91 -8.49 3.55
C TRP A 73 2.44 -8.95 3.49
N THR A 74 1.79 -8.87 2.32
CA THR A 74 0.38 -9.32 2.14
C THR A 74 0.18 -10.82 2.23
N LYS A 75 1.26 -11.61 2.27
CA LYS A 75 1.23 -13.07 2.44
C LYS A 75 1.18 -13.52 3.90
N LYS A 76 1.28 -12.59 4.85
CA LYS A 76 1.27 -12.86 6.29
C LYS A 76 -0.14 -13.17 6.78
N ASP A 77 -0.25 -13.75 7.96
CA ASP A 77 -1.55 -13.93 8.62
C ASP A 77 -2.17 -12.58 8.99
N THR A 78 -3.51 -12.50 9.05
CA THR A 78 -4.25 -11.23 9.24
C THR A 78 -3.78 -10.44 10.48
N GLY A 79 -3.54 -11.12 11.60
CA GLY A 79 -3.02 -10.49 12.82
C GLY A 79 -1.61 -9.91 12.64
N GLU A 80 -0.74 -10.62 11.93
CA GLU A 80 0.61 -10.16 11.61
C GLU A 80 0.61 -9.02 10.58
N ILE A 81 -0.36 -8.99 9.65
CA ILE A 81 -0.50 -7.90 8.69
C ILE A 81 -0.78 -6.59 9.41
N MET A 82 -1.70 -6.58 10.38
CA MET A 82 -2.03 -5.34 11.10
C MET A 82 -0.86 -4.85 11.93
N ASP A 83 -0.20 -5.74 12.67
CA ASP A 83 1.01 -5.41 13.41
C ASP A 83 2.07 -4.84 12.47
N PHE A 84 2.33 -5.51 11.35
CA PHE A 84 3.29 -5.05 10.36
C PHE A 84 2.95 -3.68 9.77
N VAL A 85 1.69 -3.47 9.38
CA VAL A 85 1.23 -2.20 8.79
C VAL A 85 1.45 -1.06 9.77
N ASN A 86 1.06 -1.26 11.04
CA ASN A 86 1.09 -0.22 12.07
C ASN A 86 2.51 0.05 12.58
N ASN A 87 3.27 -1.01 12.89
CA ASN A 87 4.54 -0.91 13.61
C ASN A 87 5.77 -0.92 12.70
N HIS A 88 5.63 -1.31 11.43
CA HIS A 88 6.75 -1.41 10.50
C HIS A 88 6.53 -0.60 9.22
N LEU A 89 5.45 -0.84 8.48
CA LEU A 89 5.22 -0.25 7.16
C LEU A 89 5.06 1.27 7.22
N PHE A 90 4.12 1.76 8.03
CA PHE A 90 3.84 3.21 8.12
C PHE A 90 5.07 4.00 8.62
N PRO A 91 5.76 3.57 9.70
CA PRO A 91 7.03 4.19 10.11
C PRO A 91 8.06 4.23 8.98
N TYR A 92 8.27 3.10 8.29
CA TYR A 92 9.22 3.03 7.17
C TYR A 92 8.89 4.04 6.07
N LEU A 93 7.62 4.10 5.64
CA LEU A 93 7.19 5.00 4.56
C LEU A 93 7.37 6.48 4.96
N ARG A 94 7.12 6.84 6.22
CA ARG A 94 7.29 8.21 6.76
C ARG A 94 8.75 8.65 6.86
N GLU A 95 9.67 7.70 6.95
CA GLU A 95 11.11 7.95 7.11
C GLU A 95 11.88 7.91 5.78
N LEU A 96 11.21 7.63 4.65
CA LEU A 96 11.83 7.64 3.34
C LEU A 96 12.49 9.00 3.04
N SER A 97 13.73 8.95 2.57
CA SER A 97 14.56 10.12 2.27
C SER A 97 15.65 9.78 1.25
N GLY A 98 16.39 10.79 0.79
CA GLY A 98 17.55 10.64 -0.10
C GLY A 98 17.28 10.88 -1.59
N THR A 99 16.04 10.67 -2.06
CA THR A 99 15.62 11.07 -3.42
C THR A 99 14.33 11.91 -3.38
N PRO A 100 14.04 12.71 -4.42
CA PRO A 100 12.78 13.45 -4.51
C PRO A 100 11.53 12.56 -4.37
N GLU A 101 11.54 11.39 -5.03
CA GLU A 101 10.42 10.44 -5.01
C GLU A 101 10.19 9.88 -3.60
N LYS A 102 11.28 9.44 -2.94
CA LYS A 102 11.24 8.98 -1.54
C LYS A 102 10.68 10.05 -0.60
N THR A 103 11.07 11.31 -0.82
CA THR A 103 10.64 12.46 0.00
C THR A 103 9.16 12.80 -0.21
N ILE A 104 8.65 12.70 -1.44
CA ILE A 104 7.23 12.92 -1.74
C ILE A 104 6.39 11.83 -1.07
N ILE A 105 6.78 10.57 -1.21
CA ILE A 105 6.08 9.45 -0.56
C ILE A 105 6.07 9.65 0.95
N ALA A 106 7.22 9.99 1.55
CA ALA A 106 7.29 10.25 2.99
C ALA A 106 6.35 11.37 3.44
N THR A 107 6.27 12.45 2.67
CA THR A 107 5.36 13.57 2.96
C THR A 107 3.91 13.10 2.96
N ILE A 108 3.48 12.36 1.94
CA ILE A 108 2.11 11.81 1.86
C ILE A 108 1.80 10.94 3.08
N PHE A 109 2.69 10.02 3.45
CA PHE A 109 2.45 9.09 4.56
C PHE A 109 2.61 9.71 5.96
N ARG A 110 3.18 10.92 6.07
CA ARG A 110 3.17 11.71 7.32
C ARG A 110 1.82 12.39 7.55
N GLU A 111 1.13 12.78 6.49
CA GLU A 111 -0.23 13.35 6.57
C GLU A 111 -1.29 12.27 6.87
N ILE A 112 -1.02 11.01 6.51
CA ILE A 112 -1.90 9.89 6.87
C ILE A 112 -1.64 9.50 8.33
N PRO A 113 -2.61 9.68 9.25
CA PRO A 113 -2.35 9.62 10.68
C PRO A 113 -2.04 8.19 11.15
N TYR A 114 -2.74 7.16 10.66
CA TYR A 114 -2.52 5.74 10.97
C TYR A 114 -3.44 4.86 10.12
N ASN A 115 -3.15 3.55 10.05
CA ASN A 115 -4.12 2.58 9.57
C ASN A 115 -5.26 2.46 10.58
N ARG A 116 -6.47 2.80 10.12
CA ARG A 116 -7.67 2.87 10.95
C ARG A 116 -8.37 1.53 11.12
N MET A 117 -8.08 0.55 10.25
CA MET A 117 -8.73 -0.76 10.30
C MET A 117 -8.39 -1.47 11.61
N LYS A 118 -9.41 -1.86 12.35
CA LYS A 118 -9.30 -2.57 13.62
C LYS A 118 -9.89 -3.96 13.41
N SER A 119 -9.10 -4.86 12.85
CA SER A 119 -9.38 -6.30 12.69
C SER A 119 -10.84 -6.74 12.82
N PRO A 120 -11.50 -7.12 11.72
CA PRO A 120 -12.77 -7.82 11.82
C PRO A 120 -12.49 -9.29 12.15
N LEU A 121 -12.37 -9.58 13.45
CA LEU A 121 -12.82 -10.86 13.99
C LEU A 121 -13.91 -10.59 15.00
#